data_AF-A0A0D3RVC1-F1
#
_entry.id   AF-A0A0D3RVC1-F1
#
_cell.length_a   1.000
_cell.length_b   1.000
_cell.length_c   1.000
_cell.angle_alpha   90.00
_cell.angle_beta   90.00
_cell.angle_gamma   90.00
#
_symmetry.space_group_name_H-M   'P 1'
#
loop_
_entity.id
_entity.type
_entity.pdbx_description
1 polymer ?
#
loop_
_entity_poly.entity_id
_entity_poly.type
_entity_poly.pdbx_seq_one_letter_code
_entity_poly.pdbx_strand_id
1 'polypeptide(L)'
;MVEKKKTSESEKGKSLVRTKKQKLIIPLRGRKFQGTVIRKFEGRVTIEFERTRFIQKYERYIKTKTKMHARLPEKLKNEIALGDYIQIQECRPLSKILHHIVINKIRDGDKNESN
;
A
#
# COMPACT_ATOMS: atom_id res chain seq x y z
N MET A 1 35.74 3.49 38.76
CA MET A 1 34.38 2.93 38.86
C MET A 1 33.51 3.68 37.87
N VAL A 2 33.51 3.25 36.60
CA VAL A 2 32.78 3.87 35.50
C VAL A 2 31.86 2.78 34.96
N GLU A 3 30.56 2.99 35.14
CA GLU A 3 29.53 2.00 34.84
C GLU A 3 29.48 1.73 33.33
N LYS A 4 29.66 0.46 32.97
CA LYS A 4 29.43 -0.04 31.62
C LYS A 4 27.98 0.25 31.23
N LYS A 5 27.77 1.12 30.24
CA LYS A 5 26.48 1.23 29.53
C LYS A 5 26.15 -0.15 28.94
N LYS A 6 25.20 -0.86 29.55
CA LYS A 6 24.54 -2.02 28.95
C LYS A 6 23.81 -1.56 27.69
N THR A 7 24.23 -2.06 26.55
CA THR A 7 23.42 -2.15 25.33
C THR A 7 22.21 -3.03 25.63
N SER A 8 21.04 -2.43 25.85
CA SER A 8 19.78 -3.16 25.91
C SER A 8 19.26 -3.37 24.49
N GLU A 9 19.63 -4.50 23.90
CA GLU A 9 18.89 -5.12 22.82
C GLU A 9 17.43 -5.31 23.28
N SER A 10 16.54 -4.44 22.83
CA SER A 10 15.11 -4.64 23.02
C SER A 10 14.52 -5.21 21.74
N GLU A 11 14.65 -6.53 21.63
CA GLU A 11 13.77 -7.40 20.87
C GLU A 11 12.31 -7.15 21.30
N LYS A 12 11.67 -6.12 20.73
CA LYS A 12 10.22 -5.94 20.86
C LYS A 12 9.55 -6.55 19.64
N GLY A 13 9.36 -7.86 19.77
CA GLY A 13 8.14 -8.55 19.36
C GLY A 13 7.83 -8.47 17.87
N LYS A 14 8.29 -9.49 17.14
CA LYS A 14 7.61 -10.01 15.96
C LYS A 14 6.17 -10.33 16.34
N SER A 15 5.26 -9.36 16.28
CA SER A 15 3.83 -9.65 16.33
C SER A 15 3.53 -10.33 15.00
N LEU A 16 3.47 -11.65 15.04
CA LEU A 16 2.88 -12.51 14.04
C LEU A 16 1.50 -11.92 13.71
N VAL A 17 1.42 -11.07 12.68
CA VAL A 17 0.14 -10.52 12.23
C VAL A 17 -0.63 -11.73 11.77
N ARG A 18 -1.60 -12.16 12.59
CA ARG A 18 -2.61 -13.14 12.23
C ARG A 18 -3.32 -12.54 11.02
N THR A 19 -2.84 -12.86 9.82
CA THR A 19 -3.50 -12.43 8.60
C THR A 19 -4.84 -13.14 8.60
N LYS A 20 -5.90 -12.45 9.03
CA LYS A 20 -7.28 -12.88 8.75
C LYS A 20 -7.31 -13.07 7.24
N LYS A 21 -7.32 -14.32 6.78
CA LYS A 21 -7.42 -14.66 5.36
C LYS A 21 -8.81 -14.22 4.91
N GLN A 22 -8.91 -12.99 4.42
CA GLN A 22 -10.18 -12.43 4.02
C GLN A 22 -10.71 -13.23 2.82
N LYS A 23 -11.90 -13.81 2.97
CA LYS A 23 -12.60 -14.48 1.88
C LYS A 23 -13.09 -13.43 0.89
N LEU A 24 -12.31 -13.21 -0.16
CA LEU A 24 -12.70 -12.42 -1.33
C LEU A 24 -13.41 -13.36 -2.32
N ILE A 25 -14.52 -12.89 -2.89
CA ILE A 25 -15.32 -13.64 -3.87
C ILE A 25 -14.59 -13.73 -5.22
N ILE A 26 -13.68 -12.79 -5.48
CA ILE A 26 -12.97 -12.67 -6.75
C ILE A 26 -11.63 -13.41 -6.65
N PRO A 27 -11.30 -14.29 -7.62
CA PRO A 27 -10.01 -14.97 -7.64
C PRO A 27 -8.88 -13.97 -7.86
N LEU A 28 -7.88 -14.04 -6.99
CA LEU A 28 -6.67 -13.24 -7.04
C LEU A 28 -5.60 -13.94 -7.87
N ARG A 29 -4.82 -13.19 -8.66
CA ARG A 29 -3.72 -13.73 -9.46
C ARG A 29 -2.58 -12.72 -9.59
N GLY A 30 -1.52 -13.10 -10.30
CA GLY A 30 -0.50 -12.17 -10.80
C GLY A 30 0.21 -11.34 -9.73
N ARG A 31 0.50 -10.09 -10.09
CA ARG A 31 1.36 -9.19 -9.31
C ARG A 31 0.62 -8.49 -8.19
N LYS A 32 1.36 -8.17 -7.12
CA LYS A 32 0.92 -7.30 -6.02
C LYS A 32 1.62 -5.96 -6.15
N PHE A 33 0.88 -4.88 -5.98
CA PHE A 33 1.41 -3.52 -5.95
C PHE A 33 1.09 -2.89 -4.60
N GLN A 34 1.95 -1.99 -4.17
CA GLN A 34 1.79 -1.22 -2.95
C GLN A 34 1.92 0.26 -3.31
N GLY A 35 1.13 1.10 -2.66
CA GLY A 35 1.14 2.52 -2.93
C GLY A 35 0.20 3.30 -2.02
N THR A 36 0.29 4.61 -2.11
CA THR A 36 -0.49 5.53 -1.30
C THR A 36 -1.81 5.85 -1.98
N VAL A 37 -2.89 5.93 -1.21
CA VAL A 37 -4.22 6.32 -1.70
C VAL A 37 -4.26 7.83 -1.96
N ILE A 38 -4.43 8.22 -3.22
CA ILE A 38 -4.62 9.63 -3.60
C ILE A 38 -6.10 10.00 -3.61
N ARG A 39 -6.94 9.16 -4.21
CA ARG A 39 -8.36 9.44 -4.39
C ARG A 39 -9.19 8.22 -4.03
N LYS A 40 -10.23 8.43 -3.24
CA LYS A 40 -11.21 7.43 -2.85
C LYS A 40 -12.55 7.78 -3.49
N PHE A 41 -13.16 6.79 -4.14
CA PHE A 41 -14.54 6.83 -4.62
C PHE A 41 -15.34 5.75 -3.89
N GLU A 42 -16.65 5.70 -4.09
CA GLU A 42 -17.50 4.74 -3.39
C GLU A 42 -17.15 3.27 -3.68
N GLY A 43 -16.87 2.94 -4.94
CA GLY A 43 -16.56 1.57 -5.39
C GLY A 43 -15.13 1.34 -5.82
N ARG A 44 -14.28 2.37 -5.88
CA ARG A 44 -12.90 2.26 -6.37
C ARG A 44 -11.94 3.21 -5.66
N VAL A 45 -10.66 2.87 -5.71
CA VAL A 45 -9.58 3.69 -5.16
C VAL A 45 -8.52 3.90 -6.24
N THR A 46 -7.90 5.07 -6.23
CA THR A 46 -6.71 5.36 -7.04
C THR A 46 -5.49 5.38 -6.14
N ILE A 47 -4.56 4.45 -6.39
CA ILE A 47 -3.26 4.43 -5.73
C ILE A 47 -2.21 5.10 -6.59
N GLU A 48 -1.17 5.60 -5.95
CA GLU A 48 0.06 6.04 -6.61
C GLU A 48 1.28 5.45 -5.91
N PHE A 49 2.27 5.08 -6.70
CA PHE A 49 3.59 4.75 -6.20
C PHE A 49 4.65 5.40 -7.10
N GLU A 50 5.76 5.77 -6.47
CA GLU A 50 6.91 6.36 -7.12
C GLU A 50 7.91 5.28 -7.52
N ARG A 51 8.49 5.42 -8.70
CA ARG A 51 9.62 4.62 -9.15
C ARG A 51 10.63 5.48 -9.86
N THR A 52 11.89 5.12 -9.74
CA THR A 52 12.98 5.79 -10.43
C THR A 52 13.25 5.09 -11.76
N ARG A 53 13.30 5.86 -12.86
CA ARG A 53 13.68 5.35 -14.18
C ARG A 53 15.02 5.94 -14.59
N PHE A 54 15.93 5.11 -15.08
CA PHE A 54 17.20 5.56 -15.64
C PHE A 54 17.03 6.01 -17.10
N ILE A 55 17.61 7.14 -17.46
CA ILE A 55 17.61 7.68 -18.82
C ILE A 55 19.00 7.49 -19.41
N GLN A 56 19.15 6.50 -20.31
CA GLN A 56 20.44 6.09 -20.85
C GLN A 56 21.23 7.23 -21.51
N LYS A 57 20.55 8.12 -22.26
CA LYS A 57 21.21 9.22 -22.98
C LYS A 57 21.89 10.24 -22.05
N TYR A 58 21.31 10.48 -20.88
CA TYR A 58 21.78 11.52 -19.95
C TYR A 58 22.44 10.93 -18.70
N GLU A 59 22.49 9.60 -18.59
CA GLU A 59 22.98 8.88 -17.41
C GLU A 59 22.35 9.37 -16.09
N ARG A 60 21.09 9.81 -16.17
CA ARG A 60 20.36 10.43 -15.05
C ARG A 60 19.13 9.63 -14.70
N TYR A 61 18.73 9.73 -13.44
CA TYR A 61 17.53 9.11 -12.89
C TYR A 61 16.38 10.11 -12.81
N ILE A 62 15.19 9.73 -13.29
CA ILE A 62 13.95 10.50 -13.13
C ILE A 62 12.99 9.80 -12.18
N LYS A 63 12.38 10.58 -11.28
CA LYS A 63 11.29 10.11 -10.41
C LYS A 63 9.98 10.12 -11.21
N THR A 64 9.38 8.96 -11.40
CA THR A 64 8.11 8.78 -12.11
C THR A 64 7.04 8.28 -11.15
N LYS A 65 5.86 8.88 -11.21
CA LYS A 65 4.67 8.45 -10.46
C LYS A 65 3.77 7.61 -11.36
N THR A 66 3.34 6.45 -10.88
CA THR A 66 2.37 5.59 -11.59
C THR A 66 1.06 5.57 -10.82
N LYS A 67 -0.05 5.89 -11.50
CA LYS A 67 -1.40 5.84 -10.91
C LYS A 67 -2.12 4.58 -11.35
N MET A 68 -2.71 3.86 -10.40
CA MET A 68 -3.49 2.65 -10.69
C MET A 68 -4.86 2.70 -10.03
N HIS A 69 -5.87 2.18 -10.73
CA HIS A 69 -7.22 2.07 -10.20
C HIS A 69 -7.50 0.65 -9.72
N ALA A 70 -8.04 0.55 -8.51
CA ALA A 70 -8.40 -0.72 -7.89
C ALA A 70 -9.86 -0.70 -7.42
N ARG A 71 -10.53 -1.86 -7.51
CA ARG A 71 -11.87 -2.07 -6.95
C ARG A 71 -11.77 -2.10 -5.43
N LEU A 72 -12.64 -1.34 -4.77
CA LEU A 72 -12.78 -1.34 -3.32
C LEU A 72 -13.88 -2.33 -2.92
N PRO A 73 -13.56 -3.39 -2.14
CA PRO A 73 -14.57 -4.23 -1.52
C PRO A 73 -15.30 -3.46 -0.42
N GLU A 74 -16.61 -3.67 -0.27
CA GLU A 74 -17.44 -2.99 0.74
C GLU A 74 -16.93 -3.19 2.17
N LYS A 75 -16.41 -4.37 2.47
CA LYS A 75 -15.81 -4.71 3.78
C LYS A 75 -14.67 -3.79 4.17
N LEU A 76 -13.88 -3.32 3.20
CA LEU A 76 -12.71 -2.46 3.42
C LEU A 76 -13.04 -0.98 3.24
N LYS A 77 -14.30 -0.64 2.94
CA LYS A 77 -14.70 0.74 2.63
C LYS A 77 -14.50 1.67 3.82
N ASN A 78 -14.71 1.19 5.05
CA ASN A 78 -14.62 2.01 6.26
C ASN A 78 -13.17 2.14 6.77
N GLU A 79 -12.31 1.17 6.47
CA GLU A 79 -10.94 1.11 7.00
C GLU A 79 -9.94 1.97 6.22
N ILE A 80 -10.21 2.20 4.92
CA ILE A 80 -9.28 2.89 4.02
C ILE A 80 -9.65 4.36 3.90
N ALA A 81 -8.74 5.25 4.28
CA ALA A 81 -8.83 6.69 4.14
C ALA A 81 -7.91 7.22 3.01
N LEU A 82 -7.96 8.53 2.78
CA LEU A 82 -7.01 9.22 1.91
C LEU A 82 -5.64 9.25 2.60
N GLY A 83 -4.56 9.04 1.85
CA GLY A 83 -3.20 9.04 2.38
C GLY A 83 -2.72 7.71 2.96
N ASP A 84 -3.58 6.70 3.07
CA ASP A 84 -3.18 5.38 3.56
C ASP A 84 -2.25 4.65 2.58
N TYR A 85 -1.36 3.82 3.13
CA TYR A 85 -0.52 2.92 2.35
C TYR A 85 -1.19 1.55 2.23
N ILE A 86 -1.64 1.22 1.02
CA ILE A 86 -2.43 0.01 0.75
C ILE A 86 -1.75 -0.93 -0.23
N GLN A 87 -2.11 -2.21 -0.13
CA GLN A 87 -1.72 -3.26 -1.04
C GLN A 87 -2.88 -3.64 -1.96
N ILE A 88 -2.63 -3.59 -3.26
CA ILE A 88 -3.53 -4.08 -4.30
C ILE A 88 -2.94 -5.31 -4.97
N GLN A 89 -3.81 -6.14 -5.55
CA GLN A 89 -3.41 -7.28 -6.35
C GLN A 89 -4.17 -7.30 -7.67
N GLU A 90 -3.52 -7.84 -8.68
CA GLU A 90 -4.09 -8.12 -9.98
C GLU A 90 -5.22 -9.18 -9.91
N CYS A 91 -6.26 -8.95 -10.70
CA CYS A 91 -7.39 -9.85 -10.82
C CYS A 91 -7.78 -10.01 -12.30
N ARG A 92 -8.91 -10.68 -12.57
CA ARG A 92 -9.54 -10.56 -13.90
C ARG A 92 -9.97 -9.11 -14.15
N PRO A 93 -10.13 -8.69 -15.42
CA PRO A 93 -10.82 -7.43 -15.72
C PRO A 93 -12.20 -7.39 -15.06
N LEU A 94 -12.43 -6.39 -14.21
CA LEU A 94 -13.72 -6.11 -13.57
C LEU A 94 -14.46 -4.98 -14.29
N SER A 95 -13.72 -4.08 -14.94
CA SER A 95 -14.21 -2.98 -15.76
C SER A 95 -13.11 -2.54 -16.73
N LYS A 96 -13.37 -1.57 -17.60
CA LYS A 96 -12.40 -1.00 -18.55
C LYS A 96 -11.10 -0.53 -17.88
N ILE A 97 -11.21 -0.03 -16.66
CA ILE A 97 -10.10 0.58 -15.91
C ILE A 97 -9.69 -0.28 -14.70
N LEU A 98 -10.60 -1.13 -14.20
CA LEU A 98 -10.40 -1.88 -12.96
C LEU A 98 -9.90 -3.29 -13.25
N HIS A 99 -8.60 -3.48 -13.14
CA HIS A 99 -7.91 -4.77 -13.27
C HIS A 99 -7.27 -5.24 -11.95
N HIS A 100 -7.48 -4.48 -10.88
CA HIS A 100 -6.91 -4.74 -9.56
C HIS A 100 -7.97 -4.64 -8.47
N ILE A 101 -7.71 -5.32 -7.35
CA ILE A 101 -8.53 -5.29 -6.15
C ILE A 101 -7.67 -4.95 -4.92
N VAL A 102 -8.25 -4.22 -3.98
CA VAL A 102 -7.58 -3.92 -2.69
C VAL A 102 -7.64 -5.15 -1.79
N ILE A 103 -6.52 -5.51 -1.16
CA ILE A 103 -6.43 -6.65 -0.25
C ILE A 103 -6.23 -6.21 1.19
N ASN A 104 -5.16 -5.46 1.43
CA ASN A 104 -4.73 -5.12 2.78
C ASN A 104 -4.39 -3.64 2.87
N LYS A 105 -4.70 -3.05 4.03
CA LYS A 105 -4.11 -1.80 4.47
C LYS A 105 -2.83 -2.12 5.26
N ILE A 106 -1.72 -1.49 4.89
CA ILE A 106 -0.40 -1.75 5.51
C ILE A 106 -0.09 -0.71 6.58
N ARG A 107 -0.27 0.57 6.26
CA ARG A 107 0.03 1.70 7.16
C ARG A 107 -1.05 2.76 7.05
N ASP A 108 -1.40 3.35 8.18
CA ASP A 108 -2.22 4.56 8.22
C ASP A 108 -1.45 5.76 7.66
N GLY A 109 -2.13 6.64 6.93
CA GLY A 109 -1.56 7.92 6.53
C GLY A 109 -1.16 8.74 7.76
N ASP A 110 0.01 9.38 7.71
CA ASP A 110 0.47 10.26 8.78
C ASP A 110 -0.53 11.43 8.89
N LYS A 111 -1.33 11.42 9.96
CA LYS A 111 -2.18 12.55 10.32
C LYS A 111 -1.25 13.64 10.84
N ASN A 112 -0.77 14.49 9.94
CA ASN A 112 -0.12 15.72 10.36
C ASN A 112 -1.21 16.58 11.01
N GLU A 113 -1.23 16.61 12.34
CA GLU A 113 -1.92 17.62 13.12
C GLU A 113 -1.35 18.98 12.69
N SER A 114 -2.16 19.74 11.97
CA SER A 114 -1.86 21.12 11.64
C SER A 114 -1.93 21.94 12.94
N ASN A 115 -0.81 22.55 13.34
CA ASN A 115 -0.78 23.71 14.25
C ASN A 115 -1.56 24.89 13.64
#